data_AF-A0AAJ6CHR6-F1
#
_entry.id   AF-A0AAJ6CHR6-F1
#
_cell.length_a   1.000
_cell.length_b   1.000
_cell.length_c   1.000
_cell.angle_alpha   90.00
_cell.angle_beta   90.00
_cell.angle_gamma   90.00
#
_symmetry.space_group_name_H-M   'P 1'
#
loop_
_entity.id
_entity.type
_entity.pdbx_description
1 polymer ?
#
loop_
_entity_poly.entity_id
_entity_poly.type
_entity_poly.pdbx_seq_one_letter_code
_entity_poly.pdbx_strand_id
1 'polypeptide(L)'
;MTPAASTDSGFRSTLDEANERYDTIKAQLKDGLAQKRQVDQDLTDLETQIYLYEGSYLNSTALSGGNVIRGFDSYMKTNTFGNVNARGNNASNSVPNDDRVFSTSSATHHRSLALKMNEAAEPNGRPDDNKSATDADQPLGYKLKRKT
;
A
#
# COMPACT_ATOMS: atom_id res chain seq x y z
N MET A 1 8.70 65.27 -36.42
CA MET A 1 7.96 64.00 -36.67
C MET A 1 8.61 62.94 -35.81
N THR A 2 7.97 62.54 -34.70
CA THR A 2 8.41 61.46 -33.81
C THR A 2 7.47 60.26 -34.04
N PRO A 3 7.98 59.03 -34.22
CA PRO A 3 7.12 57.85 -34.23
C PRO A 3 6.97 57.30 -32.81
N ALA A 4 5.73 56.97 -32.45
CA ALA A 4 5.36 56.28 -31.22
C ALA A 4 5.57 54.77 -31.38
N ALA A 5 6.23 54.14 -30.40
CA ALA A 5 6.33 52.69 -30.28
C ALA A 5 6.12 52.33 -28.79
N SER A 6 4.91 51.88 -28.44
CA SER A 6 4.55 51.56 -27.05
C SER A 6 3.53 50.42 -26.90
N THR A 7 3.37 49.55 -27.90
CA THR A 7 2.35 48.47 -27.88
C THR A 7 2.90 47.04 -27.68
N ASP A 8 4.22 46.82 -27.64
CA ASP A 8 4.82 45.47 -27.54
C ASP A 8 5.08 45.00 -26.09
N SER A 9 5.13 45.93 -25.13
CA SER A 9 5.47 45.61 -23.73
C SER A 9 4.37 44.83 -22.99
N GLY A 10 3.10 45.09 -23.29
CA GLY A 10 1.96 44.46 -22.59
C GLY A 10 1.73 42.99 -22.92
N PHE A 11 2.05 42.55 -24.15
CA PHE A 11 1.92 41.15 -24.55
C PHE A 11 3.03 40.28 -23.95
N ARG A 12 4.24 40.84 -23.85
CA ARG A 12 5.40 40.16 -23.25
C ARG A 12 5.16 39.90 -21.76
N SER A 13 4.62 40.87 -21.02
CA SER A 13 4.26 40.67 -19.62
C SER A 13 3.18 39.61 -19.39
N THR A 14 2.20 39.47 -20.29
CA THR A 14 1.17 38.43 -20.16
C THR A 14 1.70 37.02 -20.46
N LEU A 15 2.67 36.92 -21.37
CA LEU A 15 3.32 35.64 -21.69
C LEU A 15 4.27 35.22 -20.56
N ASP A 16 5.03 36.17 -20.01
CA ASP A 16 5.93 35.93 -18.88
C ASP A 16 5.13 35.49 -17.64
N GLU A 17 4.00 36.14 -17.33
CA GLU A 17 3.11 35.72 -16.25
C GLU A 17 2.51 34.32 -16.48
N ALA A 18 2.15 34.00 -17.72
CA ALA A 18 1.66 32.65 -18.08
C ALA A 18 2.75 31.58 -17.92
N ASN A 19 3.99 31.89 -18.28
CA ASN A 19 5.14 31.00 -18.10
C ASN A 19 5.46 30.78 -16.62
N GLU A 20 5.44 31.82 -15.79
CA GLU A 20 5.63 31.71 -14.33
C GLU A 20 4.53 30.84 -13.69
N ARG A 21 3.28 31.04 -14.08
CA ARG A 21 2.15 30.18 -13.64
C ARG A 21 2.34 28.73 -14.08
N TYR A 22 2.82 28.50 -15.29
CA TYR A 22 3.11 27.15 -15.76
C TYR A 22 4.23 26.49 -14.95
N ASP A 23 5.33 27.20 -14.70
CA ASP A 23 6.48 26.67 -13.95
C ASP A 23 6.13 26.39 -12.49
N THR A 24 5.32 27.24 -11.86
CA THR A 24 4.81 27.01 -10.49
C THR A 24 3.91 25.79 -10.42
N ILE A 25 2.95 25.63 -11.33
CA ILE A 25 2.07 24.44 -11.39
C ILE A 25 2.89 23.18 -11.65
N LYS A 26 3.89 23.26 -12.54
CA LYS A 26 4.79 22.15 -12.85
C LYS A 26 5.63 21.74 -11.63
N ALA A 27 6.12 22.70 -10.84
CA ALA A 27 6.82 22.42 -9.60
C ALA A 27 5.90 21.75 -8.57
N GLN A 28 4.71 22.30 -8.34
CA GLN A 28 3.70 21.72 -7.45
C GLN A 28 3.31 20.29 -7.84
N LEU A 29 3.19 20.00 -9.14
CA LEU A 29 2.91 18.65 -9.63
C LEU A 29 4.06 17.68 -9.30
N LYS A 30 5.31 18.10 -9.48
CA LYS A 30 6.48 17.28 -9.14
C LYS A 30 6.51 16.96 -7.65
N ASP A 31 6.28 17.96 -6.82
CA ASP A 31 6.25 17.79 -5.35
C ASP A 31 5.11 16.87 -4.93
N GLY A 32 3.91 17.05 -5.51
CA GLY A 32 2.77 16.17 -5.27
C GLY A 32 3.01 14.72 -5.69
N LEU A 33 3.71 14.50 -6.81
CA LEU A 33 4.10 13.15 -7.24
C LEU A 33 5.14 12.51 -6.30
N ALA A 34 6.09 13.30 -5.80
CA ALA A 34 7.08 12.82 -4.83
C ALA A 34 6.40 12.45 -3.50
N GLN A 35 5.52 13.31 -2.99
CA GLN A 35 4.73 13.03 -1.79
C GLN A 35 3.84 11.80 -1.95
N LYS A 36 3.17 11.65 -3.09
CA LYS A 36 2.37 10.46 -3.38
C LYS A 36 3.21 9.18 -3.30
N ARG A 37 4.40 9.17 -3.93
CA ARG A 37 5.30 8.00 -3.88
C ARG A 37 5.71 7.66 -2.45
N GLN A 38 5.99 8.67 -1.63
CA GLN A 38 6.34 8.46 -0.22
C GLN A 38 5.17 7.84 0.55
N VAL A 39 3.97 8.40 0.41
CA VAL A 39 2.76 7.88 1.08
C VAL A 39 2.43 6.46 0.62
N ASP A 40 2.57 6.15 -0.66
CA ASP A 40 2.34 4.81 -1.21
C ASP A 40 3.32 3.78 -0.60
N GLN A 41 4.58 4.16 -0.38
CA GLN A 41 5.58 3.33 0.30
C GLN A 41 5.23 3.14 1.77
N ASP A 42 4.95 4.23 2.50
CA ASP A 42 4.61 4.19 3.93
C ASP A 42 3.37 3.32 4.17
N LEU A 43 2.36 3.43 3.30
CA LEU A 43 1.15 2.60 3.37
C LEU A 43 1.49 1.11 3.20
N THR A 44 2.34 0.78 2.22
CA THR A 44 2.78 -0.60 1.95
C THR A 44 3.48 -1.20 3.17
N ASP A 45 4.35 -0.42 3.80
CA ASP A 45 5.09 -0.84 4.99
C ASP A 45 4.18 -1.03 6.20
N LEU A 46 3.26 -0.08 6.45
CA LEU A 46 2.30 -0.18 7.56
C LEU A 46 1.37 -1.38 7.42
N GLU A 47 0.81 -1.61 6.24
CA GLU A 47 -0.08 -2.75 6.00
C GLU A 47 0.66 -4.09 6.18
N THR A 48 1.93 -4.15 5.75
CA THR A 48 2.78 -5.32 5.99
C THR A 48 3.03 -5.54 7.48
N GLN A 49 3.37 -4.48 8.21
CA GLN A 49 3.62 -4.55 9.66
C GLN A 49 2.38 -5.00 10.42
N ILE A 50 1.20 -4.45 10.09
CA ILE A 50 -0.08 -4.87 10.68
C ILE A 50 -0.27 -6.38 10.51
N TYR A 51 -0.09 -6.90 9.29
CA TYR A 51 -0.23 -8.32 9.02
C TYR A 51 0.72 -9.20 9.85
N LEU A 52 1.98 -8.78 9.99
CA LEU A 52 2.98 -9.49 10.80
C LEU A 52 2.64 -9.46 12.29
N TYR A 53 2.24 -8.29 12.81
CA TYR A 53 1.87 -8.13 14.22
C TYR A 53 0.61 -8.92 14.56
N GLU A 54 -0.40 -8.94 13.70
CA GLU A 54 -1.58 -9.78 13.88
C GLU A 54 -1.20 -11.26 13.98
N GLY A 55 -0.32 -11.74 13.10
CA GLY A 55 0.14 -13.13 13.12
C GLY A 55 0.81 -13.49 14.44
N SER A 56 1.72 -12.64 14.90
CA SER A 56 2.43 -12.82 16.18
C SER A 56 1.47 -12.76 17.39
N TYR A 57 0.56 -11.79 17.40
CA TYR A 57 -0.41 -11.61 18.47
C TYR A 57 -1.38 -12.79 18.57
N LEU A 58 -1.92 -13.26 17.46
CA LEU A 58 -2.88 -14.36 17.45
C LEU A 58 -2.22 -15.70 17.80
N ASN A 59 -0.98 -15.91 17.38
CA ASN A 59 -0.21 -17.10 17.76
C ASN A 59 0.14 -17.10 19.27
N SER A 60 0.60 -15.96 19.80
CA SER A 60 0.96 -15.86 21.23
C SER A 60 -0.25 -15.94 22.17
N THR A 61 -1.41 -15.45 21.74
CA THR A 61 -2.64 -15.46 22.55
C THR A 61 -3.52 -16.69 22.36
N ALA A 62 -3.16 -17.60 21.45
CA ALA A 62 -3.96 -18.79 21.14
C ALA A 62 -4.27 -19.66 22.37
N LEU A 63 -3.35 -19.71 23.34
CA LEU A 63 -3.47 -20.51 24.56
C LEU A 63 -3.83 -19.69 25.82
N SER A 64 -3.95 -18.36 25.69
CA SER A 64 -4.12 -17.46 26.85
C SER A 64 -5.55 -17.42 27.40
N GLY A 65 -6.50 -18.15 26.81
CA GLY A 65 -7.91 -18.14 27.22
C GLY A 65 -8.70 -16.92 26.71
N GLY A 66 -8.13 -16.11 25.82
CA GLY A 66 -8.85 -15.00 25.18
C GLY A 66 -7.94 -14.04 24.41
N ASN A 67 -8.51 -13.32 23.46
CA ASN A 67 -7.85 -12.26 22.69
C ASN A 67 -8.86 -11.22 22.19
N VAL A 68 -8.38 -10.12 21.61
CA VAL A 68 -9.24 -9.02 21.13
C VAL A 68 -10.22 -9.46 20.03
N ILE A 69 -9.91 -10.51 19.27
CA ILE A 69 -10.75 -10.99 18.17
C ILE A 69 -11.91 -11.84 18.68
N ARG A 70 -11.64 -12.75 19.63
CA ARG A 70 -12.60 -13.76 20.11
C ARG A 70 -13.19 -13.44 21.49
N GLY A 71 -12.69 -12.41 22.16
CA GLY A 71 -13.08 -12.01 23.51
C GLY A 71 -12.32 -12.77 24.61
N PHE A 72 -12.60 -12.39 25.87
CA PHE A 72 -11.89 -12.87 27.07
C PHE A 72 -12.75 -13.73 28.01
N ASP A 73 -13.91 -14.21 27.57
CA ASP A 73 -14.83 -15.00 28.43
C ASP A 73 -14.20 -16.33 28.92
N SER A 74 -13.25 -16.88 28.18
CA SER A 74 -12.55 -18.11 28.57
C SER A 74 -11.35 -17.87 29.49
N TYR A 75 -11.02 -16.61 29.80
CA TYR A 75 -9.84 -16.26 30.60
C TYR A 75 -9.96 -16.78 32.03
N MET A 76 -11.15 -16.70 32.62
CA MET A 76 -11.44 -17.25 33.95
C MET A 76 -11.56 -18.78 33.95
N LYS A 77 -12.05 -19.37 32.86
CA LYS A 77 -12.31 -20.83 32.73
C LYS A 77 -11.01 -21.62 32.51
N THR A 78 -10.01 -20.99 31.89
CA THR A 78 -8.70 -21.59 31.58
C THR A 78 -7.87 -21.84 32.84
N ASN A 79 -8.05 -21.05 33.91
CA ASN A 79 -7.37 -21.28 35.19
C ASN A 79 -7.86 -22.54 35.94
N THR A 80 -9.03 -23.10 35.59
CA THR A 80 -9.62 -24.25 36.28
C THR A 80 -9.45 -25.56 35.51
N PHE A 81 -9.31 -25.51 34.19
CA PHE A 81 -9.16 -26.68 33.32
C PHE A 81 -7.85 -26.59 32.55
N GLY A 82 -6.77 -27.03 33.20
CA GLY A 82 -5.49 -27.18 32.53
C GLY A 82 -5.62 -28.03 31.25
N ASN A 83 -5.24 -27.43 30.12
CA ASN A 83 -4.69 -28.13 28.95
C ASN A 83 -5.52 -29.24 28.26
N VAL A 84 -6.86 -29.13 28.14
CA VAL A 84 -7.63 -30.20 27.46
C VAL A 84 -7.80 -30.01 25.94
N ASN A 85 -7.60 -28.82 25.36
CA ASN A 85 -7.84 -28.61 23.92
C ASN A 85 -6.57 -28.47 23.06
N ALA A 86 -5.44 -29.05 23.48
CA ALA A 86 -4.19 -29.07 22.70
C ALA A 86 -4.10 -30.22 21.66
N ARG A 87 -5.21 -30.81 21.23
CA ARG A 87 -5.20 -31.92 20.26
C ARG A 87 -6.28 -31.77 19.20
N GLY A 88 -6.03 -30.89 18.25
CA GLY A 88 -6.82 -30.80 17.03
C GLY A 88 -6.12 -29.99 15.96
N ASN A 89 -5.37 -30.69 15.11
CA ASN A 89 -4.85 -30.25 13.80
C ASN A 89 -3.51 -29.53 13.77
N ASN A 90 -2.48 -30.36 13.89
CA ASN A 90 -1.19 -30.24 13.22
C ASN A 90 -1.41 -30.27 11.69
N ALA A 91 -1.86 -29.14 11.10
CA ALA A 91 -1.87 -28.92 9.66
C ALA A 91 -1.85 -27.41 9.40
N SER A 92 -0.65 -26.85 9.26
CA SER A 92 -0.37 -25.42 9.01
C SER A 92 -0.72 -24.49 10.17
N ASN A 93 0.30 -24.02 10.86
CA ASN A 93 0.27 -23.01 11.94
C ASN A 93 -0.12 -21.59 11.43
N SER A 94 -0.91 -21.52 10.36
CA SER A 94 -1.33 -20.30 9.71
C SER A 94 -2.61 -19.77 10.35
N VAL A 95 -2.50 -18.64 11.04
CA VAL A 95 -3.64 -17.85 11.53
C VAL A 95 -4.66 -17.67 10.39
N PRO A 96 -5.94 -18.06 10.58
CA PRO A 96 -6.99 -17.88 9.57
C PRO A 96 -7.10 -16.42 9.11
N ASN A 97 -7.38 -16.20 7.83
CA ASN A 97 -7.54 -14.84 7.31
C ASN A 97 -8.73 -14.11 7.95
N ASP A 98 -9.79 -14.83 8.32
CA ASP A 98 -10.98 -14.25 8.97
C ASP A 98 -10.68 -13.67 10.37
N ASP A 99 -9.64 -14.18 11.05
CA ASP A 99 -9.21 -13.66 12.35
C ASP A 99 -8.33 -12.41 12.21
N ARG A 100 -7.89 -12.05 10.99
CA ARG A 100 -7.01 -10.90 10.70
C ARG A 100 -7.82 -9.64 10.41
N VAL A 101 -8.64 -9.24 11.38
CA VAL A 101 -9.61 -8.14 11.23
C VAL A 101 -8.94 -6.79 10.93
N PHE A 102 -7.71 -6.56 11.37
CA PHE A 102 -6.98 -5.32 11.12
C PHE A 102 -6.43 -5.30 9.69
N SER A 103 -5.82 -6.39 9.21
CA SER A 103 -5.41 -6.47 7.80
C SER A 103 -6.62 -6.34 6.88
N THR A 104 -7.67 -7.13 7.13
CA THR A 104 -8.89 -7.17 6.30
C THR A 104 -9.69 -5.86 6.32
N SER A 105 -9.41 -4.94 7.25
CA SER A 105 -9.99 -3.59 7.25
C SER A 105 -9.48 -2.70 6.11
N SER A 106 -8.36 -3.07 5.47
CA SER A 106 -7.84 -2.37 4.30
C SER A 106 -8.04 -3.16 3.01
N ALA A 107 -8.67 -2.56 2.01
CA ALA A 107 -8.83 -3.20 0.70
C ALA A 107 -7.49 -3.42 -0.04
N THR A 108 -6.42 -2.72 0.34
CA THR A 108 -5.12 -2.76 -0.34
C THR A 108 -4.10 -3.70 0.30
N HIS A 109 -4.40 -4.28 1.46
CA HIS A 109 -3.41 -5.07 2.23
C HIS A 109 -2.77 -6.21 1.42
N HIS A 110 -3.56 -6.91 0.59
CA HIS A 110 -3.06 -8.02 -0.23
C HIS A 110 -2.06 -7.54 -1.29
N ARG A 111 -2.32 -6.37 -1.87
CA ARG A 111 -1.42 -5.75 -2.85
C ARG A 111 -0.10 -5.36 -2.17
N SER A 112 -0.17 -4.77 -0.98
CA SER A 112 1.01 -4.35 -0.22
C SER A 112 1.90 -5.53 0.17
N LEU A 113 1.30 -6.65 0.61
CA LEU A 113 2.05 -7.89 0.88
C LEU A 113 2.74 -8.44 -0.37
N ALA A 114 2.07 -8.40 -1.53
CA ALA A 114 2.67 -8.84 -2.79
C ALA A 114 3.84 -7.93 -3.22
N LEU A 115 3.70 -6.61 -3.06
CA LEU A 115 4.77 -5.65 -3.33
C LEU A 115 5.98 -5.89 -2.43
N LYS A 116 5.76 -6.08 -1.12
CA LYS A 116 6.84 -6.33 -0.16
C LYS A 116 7.54 -7.67 -0.42
N MET A 117 6.79 -8.70 -0.83
CA MET A 117 7.36 -10.00 -1.17
C MET A 117 8.26 -9.92 -2.42
N ASN A 118 7.87 -9.12 -3.42
CA ASN A 118 8.69 -8.89 -4.61
C ASN A 118 9.93 -8.04 -4.31
N GLU A 119 9.84 -7.08 -3.38
CA GLU A 119 10.99 -6.30 -2.89
C GLU A 119 12.03 -7.22 -2.21
N ALA A 120 11.58 -8.16 -1.37
CA ALA A 120 12.46 -9.10 -0.68
C ALA A 120 13.13 -10.15 -1.61
N ALA A 121 12.57 -10.37 -2.80
CA ALA A 121 13.09 -11.34 -3.77
C ALA A 121 14.24 -10.79 -4.65
N GLU A 122 14.49 -9.47 -4.62
CA GLU A 122 15.56 -8.81 -5.39
C GLU A 122 16.68 -8.34 -4.43
N PRO A 123 17.73 -9.13 -4.18
CA PRO A 123 18.74 -8.81 -3.17
C PRO A 123 19.81 -7.82 -3.64
N ASN A 124 19.60 -7.01 -4.69
CA ASN A 124 20.59 -6.01 -5.10
C ASN A 124 19.95 -4.78 -5.76
N GLY A 125 20.07 -3.63 -5.07
CA GLY A 125 19.76 -2.32 -5.63
C GLY A 125 20.58 -2.05 -6.89
N ARG A 126 19.89 -1.77 -7.99
CA ARG A 126 20.45 -1.02 -9.11
C ARG A 126 19.99 0.44 -8.95
N PRO A 127 20.89 1.43 -8.88
CA PRO A 127 20.50 2.82 -8.96
C PRO A 127 20.02 3.15 -10.37
N ASP A 128 19.08 4.09 -10.44
CA ASP A 128 18.38 4.65 -11.59
C ASP A 128 19.09 4.57 -12.96
N ASP A 129 18.32 4.14 -13.98
CA ASP A 129 18.49 4.64 -15.34
C ASP A 129 17.12 4.93 -15.96
N ASN A 130 16.81 6.22 -16.05
CA ASN A 130 15.78 6.77 -16.90
C ASN A 130 16.01 6.34 -18.36
N LYS A 131 15.23 5.37 -18.85
CA LYS A 131 15.03 5.15 -20.29
C LYS A 131 13.55 4.98 -20.60
N SER A 132 13.03 6.00 -21.29
CA SER A 132 11.83 5.93 -22.10
C SER A 132 12.01 4.89 -23.20
N ALA A 133 11.15 3.86 -23.28
CA ALA A 133 10.80 3.13 -24.50
C ALA A 133 9.72 2.08 -24.17
N THR A 134 8.46 2.37 -24.52
CA THR A 134 7.67 1.66 -25.56
C THR A 134 7.10 0.31 -25.14
N ASP A 135 5.77 0.28 -25.07
CA ASP A 135 4.87 -0.75 -25.58
C ASP A 135 5.10 -2.20 -25.12
N ALA A 136 4.29 -2.64 -24.16
CA ALA A 136 4.00 -4.05 -23.93
C ALA A 136 2.60 -4.18 -23.30
N ASP A 137 1.61 -4.18 -24.17
CA ASP A 137 0.25 -4.66 -23.90
C ASP A 137 0.30 -6.11 -23.39
N GLN A 138 -0.09 -6.33 -22.13
CA GLN A 138 -0.29 -7.66 -21.55
C GLN A 138 -1.79 -7.82 -21.26
N PRO A 139 -2.52 -8.66 -22.02
CA PRO A 139 -3.97 -8.78 -21.83
C PRO A 139 -4.27 -9.56 -20.55
N LEU A 140 -4.94 -8.89 -19.60
CA LEU A 140 -5.58 -9.49 -18.43
C LEU A 140 -6.69 -10.45 -18.88
N GLY A 141 -6.36 -11.75 -18.89
CA GLY A 141 -7.28 -12.82 -19.27
C GLY A 141 -8.34 -13.11 -18.22
N TYR A 142 -9.44 -12.36 -18.23
CA TYR A 142 -10.69 -12.79 -17.59
C TYR A 142 -11.54 -13.57 -18.61
N LYS A 143 -11.54 -14.91 -18.51
CA LYS A 143 -12.38 -15.77 -19.35
C LYS A 143 -13.83 -15.73 -18.85
N LEU A 144 -14.70 -14.97 -19.52
CA LEU A 144 -16.16 -15.14 -19.37
C LEU A 144 -16.60 -16.46 -20.02
N LYS A 145 -17.02 -17.43 -19.20
CA LYS A 145 -17.76 -18.60 -19.68
C LYS A 145 -19.18 -18.17 -20.06
N ARG A 146 -19.48 -18.10 -21.36
CA ARG A 146 -20.87 -18.10 -21.83
C ARG A 146 -21.40 -19.53 -21.77
N LYS A 147 -22.45 -19.73 -20.99
CA LYS A 147 -23.22 -20.97 -20.91
C LYS A 147 -24.22 -20.95 -22.08
N THR A 148 -24.09 -21.89 -23.00
CA THR A 148 -25.16 -22.26 -23.94
C THR A 148 -26.25 -23.02 -23.22
#